data_AF-A0A918GGI4-F1
#
_entry.id   AF-A0A918GGI4-F1
#
_cell.length_a   1.000
_cell.length_b   1.000
_cell.length_c   1.000
_cell.angle_alpha   90.00
_cell.angle_beta   90.00
_cell.angle_gamma   90.00
#
_symmetry.space_group_name_H-M   'P 1'
#
loop_
_entity.id
_entity.type
_entity.pdbx_description
1 polymer ?
#
loop_
_entity_poly.entity_id
_entity_poly.type
_entity_poly.pdbx_seq_one_letter_code
_entity_poly.pdbx_strand_id
1 'polypeptide(L)' 'MAASTTRDHLRDCLDQIDFPATKDDLLDAAVRRGDSTAVQALRAIPPVDYANLTEVFRAAAPDDLDR' A
#
# COMPACT_ATOMS: atom_id res chain seq x y z
N MET A 1 -0.47 -12.23 12.73
CA MET A 1 -1.44 -12.57 11.67
C MET A 1 -2.05 -11.31 11.01
N ALA A 2 -1.32 -10.20 10.91
CA ALA A 2 -1.81 -8.97 10.24
C ALA A 2 -1.04 -8.64 8.93
N ALA A 3 0.20 -9.15 8.78
CA ALA A 3 1.05 -8.86 7.63
C ALA A 3 0.56 -9.50 6.31
N SER A 4 0.06 -10.74 6.35
CA SER A 4 -0.56 -11.38 5.18
C SER A 4 -1.78 -10.59 4.74
N THR A 5 -2.69 -10.32 5.69
CA THR A 5 -3.94 -9.61 5.40
C THR A 5 -3.69 -8.22 4.84
N THR A 6 -2.75 -7.44 5.38
CA THR A 6 -2.41 -6.10 4.87
C THR A 6 -1.88 -6.13 3.44
N ARG A 7 -1.02 -7.12 3.12
CA ARG A 7 -0.49 -7.29 1.76
C ARG A 7 -1.57 -7.73 0.79
N ASP A 8 -2.45 -8.64 1.19
CA ASP A 8 -3.58 -9.09 0.36
C ASP A 8 -4.56 -7.93 0.09
N HIS A 9 -4.88 -7.14 1.12
CA HIS A 9 -5.70 -5.92 1.00
C HIS A 9 -5.09 -4.89 0.05
N LEU A 10 -3.79 -4.60 0.20
CA LEU A 10 -3.07 -3.72 -0.71
C LEU A 10 -3.07 -4.29 -2.13
N ARG A 11 -2.84 -5.59 -2.30
CA ARG A 11 -2.86 -6.22 -3.63
C ARG A 11 -4.21 -6.03 -4.31
N ASP A 12 -5.29 -6.38 -3.64
CA ASP A 12 -6.64 -6.26 -4.20
C ASP A 12 -7.07 -4.80 -4.42
N CYS A 13 -6.54 -3.87 -3.62
CA CYS A 13 -6.83 -2.44 -3.76
C CYS A 13 -6.05 -1.80 -4.90
N LEU A 14 -4.84 -2.28 -5.16
CA LEU A 14 -3.88 -1.71 -6.10
C LEU A 14 -3.81 -2.46 -7.44
N ASP A 15 -4.48 -3.62 -7.56
CA ASP A 15 -4.57 -4.42 -8.80
C ASP A 15 -5.16 -3.64 -9.99
N GLN A 16 -5.99 -2.62 -9.70
CA GLN A 16 -6.66 -1.78 -10.71
C GLN A 16 -6.00 -0.41 -10.92
N ILE A 17 -4.84 -0.14 -10.29
CA ILE A 17 -4.15 1.14 -10.44
C ILE A 17 -3.12 1.03 -11.55
N ASP A 18 -3.23 1.93 -12.52
CA ASP A 18 -2.20 2.12 -13.54
C ASP A 18 -0.98 2.81 -12.93
N PHE A 19 0.20 2.19 -13.07
CA PHE A 19 1.47 2.77 -12.64
C PHE A 19 2.07 3.64 -13.76
N PRO A 20 2.74 4.75 -13.45
CA PRO A 20 3.16 5.21 -12.11
C PRO A 20 2.05 5.88 -11.30
N ALA A 21 2.01 5.59 -9.99
CA ALA A 21 1.01 6.14 -9.07
C ALA A 21 1.70 6.80 -7.86
N THR A 22 1.13 7.91 -7.40
CA THR A 22 1.63 8.65 -6.25
C THR A 22 1.10 8.06 -4.95
N LYS A 23 1.78 8.32 -3.82
CA LYS A 23 1.25 7.97 -2.48
C LYS A 23 -0.18 8.47 -2.27
N ASP A 24 -0.51 9.65 -2.78
CA ASP A 24 -1.84 10.24 -2.65
C ASP A 24 -2.87 9.45 -3.47
N ASP A 25 -2.56 9.02 -4.70
CA ASP A 25 -3.45 8.17 -5.50
C ASP A 25 -3.72 6.82 -4.82
N LEU A 26 -2.67 6.21 -4.24
CA LEU A 26 -2.78 4.96 -3.48
C LEU A 26 -3.67 5.16 -2.25
N LEU A 27 -3.48 6.27 -1.53
CA LEU A 27 -4.28 6.63 -0.35
C LEU A 27 -5.73 6.89 -0.73
N ASP A 28 -5.99 7.63 -1.80
CA ASP A 28 -7.34 7.92 -2.28
C ASP A 28 -8.05 6.63 -2.70
N ALA A 29 -7.36 5.72 -3.38
CA ALA A 29 -7.92 4.42 -3.73
C ALA A 29 -8.25 3.58 -2.48
N ALA A 30 -7.34 3.52 -1.51
CA ALA A 30 -7.55 2.79 -0.26
C ALA A 30 -8.67 3.40 0.60
N VAL A 31 -8.75 4.73 0.69
CA VAL A 31 -9.84 5.46 1.37
C VAL A 31 -11.16 5.19 0.66
N ARG A 32 -11.20 5.25 -0.67
CA ARG A 32 -12.41 5.00 -1.48
C ARG A 32 -12.91 3.56 -1.33
N ARG A 33 -12.01 2.61 -1.07
CA ARG A 33 -12.32 1.21 -0.77
C ARG A 33 -12.72 0.96 0.70
N GLY A 34 -12.47 1.92 1.58
CA GLY A 34 -12.72 1.81 3.02
C GLY A 34 -11.68 0.98 3.78
N ASP A 35 -10.50 0.77 3.17
CA ASP A 35 -9.49 -0.14 3.69
C ASP A 35 -8.53 0.59 4.63
N SER A 36 -8.94 0.68 5.90
CA SER A 36 -8.21 1.43 6.93
C SER A 36 -6.80 0.89 7.17
N THR A 37 -6.61 -0.42 7.02
CA THR A 37 -5.32 -1.10 7.15
C THR A 37 -4.37 -0.66 6.03
N ALA A 38 -4.85 -0.68 4.78
CA ALA A 38 -4.08 -0.19 3.64
C ALA A 38 -3.75 1.31 3.78
N VAL A 39 -4.71 2.14 4.20
CA VAL A 39 -4.48 3.58 4.44
C VAL A 39 -3.42 3.82 5.50
N GLN A 40 -3.42 3.06 6.59
CA GLN A 40 -2.42 3.20 7.66
C GLN A 40 -1.02 2.79 7.18
N ALA A 41 -0.92 1.70 6.43
CA ALA A 41 0.33 1.25 5.83
C ALA A 41 0.87 2.29 4.81
N LEU A 42 0.02 2.76 3.90
CA LEU A 42 0.35 3.82 2.93
C LEU A 42 0.68 5.15 3.61
N ARG A 43 0.15 5.44 4.80
CA ARG A 43 0.57 6.64 5.55
C ARG A 43 2.00 6.54 6.06
N ALA A 44 2.47 5.35 6.42
CA ALA A 44 3.82 5.10 6.93
C ALA A 44 4.91 5.16 5.84
N ILE A 45 4.55 4.99 4.56
CA ILE A 45 5.52 5.01 3.46
C ILE A 45 5.91 6.43 3.04
N PRO A 46 7.12 6.63 2.47
CA PRO A 46 7.52 7.93 1.94
C PRO A 46 6.62 8.35 0.76
N PRO A 47 6.36 9.68 0.61
CA PRO A 47 5.63 10.25 -0.52
C PRO A 47 6.52 10.30 -1.76
N VAL A 48 6.87 9.14 -2.29
CA VAL A 48 7.59 8.99 -3.56
C VAL A 48 6.64 8.46 -4.62
N ASP A 49 7.00 8.68 -5.88
CA ASP A 49 6.30 8.10 -7.01
C ASP A 49 6.65 6.62 -7.07
N TYR A 50 5.64 5.76 -6.98
CA TYR A 50 5.83 4.33 -7.10
C TYR A 50 5.70 3.94 -8.56
N ALA A 51 6.73 3.30 -9.09
CA ALA A 51 6.73 2.84 -10.48
C ALA A 51 6.01 1.50 -10.64
N ASN A 52 5.80 0.76 -9.54
CA ASN A 52 5.15 -0.55 -9.55
C ASN A 52 4.61 -0.94 -8.16
N LEU A 53 3.69 -1.92 -8.16
CA LEU A 53 3.13 -2.57 -6.97
C LEU A 53 4.20 -3.11 -6.00
N THR A 54 5.33 -3.61 -6.53
CA THR A 54 6.37 -4.25 -5.71
C THR A 54 7.07 -3.24 -4.81
N GLU A 55 7.33 -2.02 -5.30
CA GLU A 55 7.88 -0.92 -4.51
C GLU A 55 6.89 -0.49 -3.41
N VAL A 56 5.59 -0.41 -3.73
CA VAL A 56 4.56 -0.09 -2.74
C VAL A 56 4.54 -1.14 -1.63
N PHE A 57 4.54 -2.43 -1.97
CA PHE A 57 4.58 -3.50 -0.98
C PHE A 57 5.83 -3.46 -0.10
N ARG A 58 6.99 -3.17 -0.69
CA ARG A 58 8.25 -3.08 0.04
C ARG A 58 8.25 -1.89 1.00
N ALA A 59 7.62 -0.79 0.61
CA ALA A 59 7.53 0.40 1.44
C ALA A 59 6.47 0.28 2.54
N ALA A 60 5.32 -0.35 2.25
CA ALA A 60 4.15 -0.44 3.14
C ALA A 60 4.26 -1.52 4.22
N ALA A 61 5.18 -2.48 4.08
CA ALA A 61 5.48 -3.50 5.07
C ALA A 61 6.92 -3.42 5.62
N PRO A 62 7.32 -2.30 6.27
CA PRO A 62 8.64 -2.21 6.90
C PRO A 62 8.73 -3.01 8.21
N ASP A 63 7.60 -3.32 8.85
CA ASP A 63 7.51 -4.03 10.15
C ASP A 63 8.00 -5.49 10.15
N ASP A 64 8.22 -6.09 8.97
CA ASP A 64 8.64 -7.49 8.84
C ASP A 64 10.17 -7.67 8.82
N LEU A 65 10.98 -6.62 9.00
CA LEU A 65 12.45 -6.76 9.02
C LEU A 65 13.00 -7.27 10.37
N ASP A 66 12.18 -7.44 11.41
CA ASP A 66 12.69 -7.69 12.78
C ASP A 66 11.80 -8.58 13.68
N ARG A 67 11.19 -9.66 13.15
CA ARG A 67 10.47 -10.63 14.02
C ARG A 67 10.69 -12.10 13.73
#